data_AF-A0A8H3TUM7-F1
#
_entry.id   AF-A0A8H3TUM7-F1
#
_cell.length_a   1.000
_cell.length_b   1.000
_cell.length_c   1.000
_cell.angle_alpha   90.00
_cell.angle_beta   90.00
_cell.angle_gamma   90.00
#
_symmetry.space_group_name_H-M   'P 1'
#
loop_
_entity.id
_entity.type
_entity.pdbx_description
1 polymer ?
#
loop_
_entity_poly.entity_id
_entity_poly.type
_entity_poly.pdbx_seq_one_letter_code
_entity_poly.pdbx_strand_id
1 'polypeptide(L)'
;MTAHTADWQWIPAYHLYFSPSTNTWARPDPATGEWTYLPAAHGSEARGRERGDVVATGYRLPTSKDDEEGGIGNVGWALDVDVGDSGERTSKDGGHDGVEDGEIPDAEPIGGQPPQAPTIEISHGPTPIIHHPPSSTPAPARVLRLVLITSDILPRDPHAPKVAILDSRPGGYYLARDRSAAKPVLRLKEMVVSKVHAMVWYGTRDADGPESQGDPRQGERAFWVVDCGSTHGTFLLSPASTAKPLRLSDPRQSSLPHKLGHLTRLTIGSTTFECHIHADWPCDRCALHDATPIPIDEPGATAPLSSTTSRSATPSSTAGVTMPNAAQWNPTEARRVALTSEAKRMDQARRAGVAMRSLKAQYFGSEAAGGKGKGAGRGRRAE
;
A
#
# COMPACT_ATOMS: atom_id res chain seq x y z
N MET A 1 -23.08 -23.60 15.66
CA MET A 1 -22.94 -24.02 14.26
C MET A 1 -22.10 -22.98 13.55
N THR A 2 -20.81 -23.25 13.34
CA THR A 2 -19.89 -22.36 12.62
C THR A 2 -20.12 -22.51 11.13
N ALA A 3 -20.59 -21.44 10.47
CA ALA A 3 -20.73 -21.41 9.02
C ALA A 3 -19.34 -21.51 8.39
N HIS A 4 -19.03 -22.65 7.77
CA HIS A 4 -17.82 -22.80 6.97
C HIS A 4 -17.95 -21.88 5.75
N THR A 5 -17.14 -20.83 5.68
CA THR A 5 -16.96 -20.06 4.46
C THR A 5 -16.39 -21.02 3.42
N ALA A 6 -17.17 -21.31 2.37
CA ALA A 6 -16.75 -22.26 1.34
C ALA A 6 -15.48 -21.73 0.64
N ASP A 7 -14.42 -22.54 0.64
CA ASP A 7 -13.19 -22.26 -0.10
C ASP A 7 -13.47 -22.38 -1.60
N TRP A 8 -13.63 -21.24 -2.26
CA TRP A 8 -13.75 -21.14 -3.71
C TRP A 8 -12.38 -20.88 -4.35
N GLN A 9 -12.01 -21.69 -5.33
CA GLN A 9 -10.76 -21.58 -6.08
C GLN A 9 -11.05 -21.15 -7.52
N TRP A 10 -10.41 -20.09 -7.99
CA TRP A 10 -10.50 -19.67 -9.39
C TRP A 10 -9.65 -20.60 -10.27
N ILE A 11 -10.24 -21.17 -11.33
CA ILE A 11 -9.55 -22.02 -12.30
C ILE A 11 -9.46 -21.27 -13.64
N PRO A 12 -8.31 -20.62 -13.95
CA PRO A 12 -8.17 -19.77 -15.13
C PRO A 12 -8.49 -20.48 -16.45
N ALA A 13 -8.14 -21.76 -16.56
CA ALA A 13 -8.34 -22.56 -17.78
C ALA A 13 -9.80 -22.68 -18.22
N TYR A 14 -10.75 -22.54 -17.28
CA TYR A 14 -12.18 -22.66 -17.56
C TYR A 14 -12.95 -21.35 -17.34
N HIS A 15 -12.29 -20.33 -16.81
CA HIS A 15 -12.95 -19.11 -16.33
C HIS A 15 -14.10 -19.41 -15.35
N LEU A 16 -13.89 -20.37 -14.43
CA LEU A 16 -14.87 -20.80 -13.43
C LEU A 16 -14.26 -20.82 -12.03
N TYR A 17 -15.11 -20.65 -11.01
CA TYR A 17 -14.77 -20.95 -9.63
C TYR A 17 -15.14 -22.40 -9.30
N PHE A 18 -14.29 -23.10 -8.57
CA PHE A 18 -14.54 -24.47 -8.09
C PHE A 18 -14.45 -24.50 -6.56
N SER A 19 -15.45 -25.12 -5.92
CA SER A 19 -15.44 -25.36 -4.48
C SER A 19 -15.16 -26.84 -4.20
N PRO A 20 -13.97 -27.21 -3.67
CA PRO A 20 -13.65 -28.61 -3.39
C PRO A 20 -14.55 -29.24 -2.34
N SER A 21 -15.05 -28.45 -1.38
CA SER A 21 -15.90 -28.92 -0.29
C SER A 21 -17.32 -29.27 -0.74
N THR A 22 -17.85 -28.53 -1.72
CA THR A 22 -19.21 -28.74 -2.26
C THR A 22 -19.20 -29.43 -3.61
N ASN A 23 -18.02 -29.68 -4.18
CA ASN A 23 -17.82 -30.24 -5.52
C ASN A 23 -18.71 -29.56 -6.57
N THR A 24 -18.76 -28.23 -6.52
CA THR A 24 -19.63 -27.39 -7.35
C THR A 24 -18.80 -26.36 -8.08
N TRP A 25 -19.13 -26.13 -9.34
CA TRP A 25 -18.58 -25.04 -10.15
C TRP A 25 -19.51 -23.84 -10.10
N ALA A 26 -18.96 -22.64 -10.17
CA ALA A 26 -19.73 -21.41 -10.25
C ALA A 26 -19.20 -20.52 -11.37
N ARG A 27 -20.11 -20.02 -12.20
CA ARG A 27 -19.84 -19.04 -13.26
C ARG A 27 -20.64 -17.77 -12.97
N PRO A 28 -19.99 -16.59 -12.88
CA PRO A 28 -20.71 -15.33 -12.88
C PRO A 28 -21.21 -15.02 -14.30
N ASP A 29 -22.48 -14.67 -14.44
CA ASP A 29 -23.03 -14.14 -15.68
C ASP A 29 -22.52 -12.70 -15.88
N PRO A 30 -21.81 -12.40 -16.98
CA PRO A 30 -21.24 -11.07 -17.21
C PRO A 30 -22.30 -9.98 -17.47
N ALA A 31 -23.51 -10.34 -17.89
CA ALA A 31 -24.57 -9.37 -18.20
C ALA A 31 -25.40 -9.00 -16.97
N THR A 32 -25.67 -9.97 -16.08
CA THR A 32 -26.58 -9.79 -14.94
C THR A 32 -25.86 -9.75 -13.60
N GLY A 33 -24.62 -10.25 -13.52
CA GLY A 33 -23.89 -10.41 -12.26
C GLY A 33 -24.38 -11.58 -11.40
N GLU A 34 -25.36 -12.37 -11.88
CA GLU A 34 -25.88 -13.53 -11.18
C GLU A 34 -24.91 -14.71 -11.26
N TRP A 35 -24.91 -15.57 -10.24
CA TRP A 35 -24.06 -16.76 -10.18
C TRP A 35 -24.84 -17.99 -10.67
N THR A 36 -24.34 -18.63 -11.72
CA THR A 36 -24.82 -19.94 -12.18
C THR A 36 -23.97 -21.04 -11.54
N TYR A 37 -24.60 -21.94 -10.77
CA TYR A 37 -23.94 -23.07 -10.14
C TYR A 37 -24.13 -24.34 -10.97
N LEU A 38 -23.04 -25.06 -11.23
CA LEU A 38 -23.03 -26.29 -12.02
C LEU A 38 -22.51 -27.45 -11.16
N PRO A 39 -23.24 -28.57 -11.04
CA PRO A 39 -22.74 -29.76 -10.37
C PRO A 39 -21.49 -30.29 -11.08
N ALA A 40 -20.50 -30.81 -10.35
CA ALA A 40 -19.27 -31.35 -10.95
C ALA A 40 -19.50 -32.45 -12.01
N ALA A 41 -20.63 -33.16 -11.95
CA ALA A 41 -21.02 -34.15 -12.96
C ALA A 41 -21.10 -33.55 -14.38
N HIS A 42 -21.49 -32.28 -14.53
CA HIS A 42 -21.63 -31.60 -15.83
C HIS A 42 -20.37 -30.86 -16.29
N GLY A 43 -19.36 -30.69 -15.42
CA GLY A 43 -18.11 -30.01 -15.79
C GLY A 43 -17.29 -30.77 -16.83
N SER A 44 -17.47 -32.09 -16.92
CA SER A 44 -16.80 -32.94 -17.91
C SER A 44 -17.47 -32.91 -19.30
N GLU A 45 -18.75 -32.51 -19.38
CA GLU A 45 -19.53 -32.43 -20.63
C GLU A 45 -19.36 -31.08 -21.36
N ALA A 46 -18.72 -30.08 -20.73
CA ALA A 46 -18.28 -28.86 -21.41
C ALA A 46 -17.09 -29.08 -22.38
N ARG A 47 -16.65 -30.33 -22.55
CA ARG A 47 -15.78 -30.75 -23.65
C ARG A 47 -16.61 -31.05 -24.89
N GLY A 48 -16.78 -30.04 -25.73
CA GLY A 48 -17.00 -30.28 -27.15
C GLY A 48 -18.02 -29.37 -27.82
N ARG A 49 -17.53 -28.25 -28.38
CA ARG A 49 -17.60 -28.02 -29.83
C ARG A 49 -16.78 -26.78 -30.19
N GLU A 50 -15.45 -26.90 -30.27
CA GLU A 50 -14.63 -26.12 -31.21
C GLU A 50 -13.18 -26.64 -31.28
N ARG A 51 -12.86 -27.17 -32.47
CA ARG A 51 -11.55 -27.36 -33.12
C ARG A 51 -10.32 -27.86 -32.32
N GLY A 52 -9.88 -29.06 -32.71
CA GLY A 52 -8.53 -29.24 -33.27
C GLY A 52 -7.46 -29.83 -32.36
N ASP A 53 -7.18 -31.11 -32.58
CA ASP A 53 -6.03 -31.93 -32.15
C ASP A 53 -4.75 -31.19 -31.75
N VAL A 54 -4.28 -31.41 -30.51
CA VAL A 54 -2.84 -31.53 -30.20
C VAL A 54 -2.61 -32.58 -29.11
N VAL A 55 -1.63 -33.43 -29.40
CA VAL A 55 -1.11 -34.61 -28.71
C VAL A 55 -0.73 -34.38 -27.24
N ALA A 56 -1.14 -35.31 -26.38
CA ALA A 56 -0.76 -35.38 -24.97
C ALA A 56 0.66 -35.98 -24.80
N THR A 57 1.57 -35.22 -24.19
CA THR A 57 2.85 -35.73 -23.66
C THR A 57 2.84 -35.64 -22.14
N GLY A 58 2.95 -36.80 -21.49
CA GLY A 58 3.00 -36.96 -20.04
C GLY A 58 4.37 -36.59 -19.46
N TYR A 59 4.34 -35.98 -18.27
CA TYR A 59 5.53 -35.70 -17.49
C TYR A 59 5.57 -36.59 -16.26
N ARG A 60 6.64 -37.38 -16.15
CA ARG A 60 7.06 -38.11 -14.95
C ARG A 60 7.72 -37.15 -13.97
N LEU A 61 7.31 -37.21 -12.70
CA LEU A 61 8.02 -36.65 -11.56
C LEU A 61 9.28 -37.47 -11.24
N PRO A 62 10.44 -36.85 -11.02
CA PRO A 62 11.54 -37.47 -10.30
C PRO A 62 11.48 -37.13 -8.81
N THR A 63 11.45 -38.18 -8.00
CA THR A 63 11.79 -38.16 -6.58
C THR A 63 13.31 -38.18 -6.43
N SER A 64 13.89 -37.25 -5.68
CA SER A 64 15.23 -37.41 -5.13
C SER A 64 15.28 -36.94 -3.69
N LYS A 65 15.72 -37.89 -2.87
CA LYS A 65 16.07 -37.82 -1.46
C LYS A 65 17.48 -37.24 -1.28
N ASP A 66 17.65 -36.66 -0.09
CA ASP A 66 18.83 -36.64 0.79
C ASP A 66 20.16 -36.09 0.22
N ASP A 67 20.69 -35.02 0.81
CA ASP A 67 21.87 -35.10 1.72
C ASP A 67 22.41 -33.72 2.15
N GLU A 68 22.75 -33.68 3.45
CA GLU A 68 23.87 -32.98 4.13
C GLU A 68 23.96 -31.45 4.10
N GLU A 69 23.81 -30.78 5.25
CA GLU A 69 24.82 -30.53 6.31
C GLU A 69 25.73 -29.32 5.98
N GLY A 70 25.57 -28.24 6.76
CA GLY A 70 26.34 -27.01 6.59
C GLY A 70 25.89 -25.91 7.54
N GLY A 71 26.35 -25.98 8.79
CA GLY A 71 26.09 -24.99 9.84
C GLY A 71 26.71 -23.62 9.54
N ILE A 72 26.00 -22.55 9.89
CA ILE A 72 26.51 -21.17 9.85
C ILE A 72 26.10 -20.46 11.16
N GLY A 73 27.09 -19.78 11.72
CA GLY A 73 27.13 -19.28 13.09
C GLY A 73 26.03 -18.30 13.48
N ASN A 74 25.53 -18.55 14.68
CA ASN A 74 24.67 -17.69 15.47
C ASN A 74 25.44 -16.42 15.87
N VAL A 75 25.19 -15.29 15.22
CA VAL A 75 25.66 -13.97 15.67
C VAL A 75 24.49 -13.26 16.35
N GLY A 76 24.43 -13.42 17.67
CA GLY A 76 23.46 -12.75 18.52
C GLY A 76 23.66 -11.23 18.52
N TRP A 77 22.62 -10.51 18.17
CA TRP A 77 22.51 -9.07 18.40
C TRP A 77 21.71 -8.85 19.67
N ALA A 78 22.39 -8.91 20.81
CA ALA A 78 21.87 -8.36 22.05
C ALA A 78 22.01 -6.83 21.98
N LEU A 79 20.89 -6.13 21.83
CA LEU A 79 20.82 -4.69 22.02
C LEU A 79 20.14 -4.48 23.37
N ASP A 80 20.96 -4.26 24.40
CA ASP A 80 20.52 -3.75 25.69
C ASP A 80 19.90 -2.36 25.48
N VAL A 81 18.59 -2.25 25.67
CA VAL A 81 17.89 -0.97 25.74
C VAL A 81 17.62 -0.70 27.22
N ASP A 82 18.36 0.27 27.76
CA ASP A 82 18.14 0.85 29.08
C ASP A 82 16.68 1.35 29.19
N VAL A 83 15.91 0.70 30.05
CA VAL A 83 14.55 1.11 30.41
C VAL A 83 14.67 2.23 31.44
N GLY A 84 14.64 3.47 30.95
CA GLY A 84 14.52 4.67 31.76
C GLY A 84 13.10 4.85 32.29
N ASP A 85 12.92 4.44 33.54
CA ASP A 85 12.00 4.91 34.58
C ASP A 85 11.06 6.06 34.20
N SER A 86 9.77 5.73 34.02
CA SER A 86 8.69 6.67 33.76
C SER A 86 8.16 7.27 35.07
N GLY A 87 8.65 8.48 35.39
CA GLY A 87 8.15 9.29 36.49
C GLY A 87 6.67 9.67 36.32
N GLU A 88 5.90 9.25 37.32
CA GLU A 88 4.54 9.66 37.70
C GLU A 88 4.33 11.17 37.52
N ARG A 89 3.32 11.57 36.73
CA ARG A 89 2.82 12.94 36.67
C ARG A 89 1.38 12.97 37.14
N THR A 90 1.21 13.62 38.28
CA THR A 90 -0.04 13.98 38.92
C THR A 90 -0.84 14.95 38.05
N SER A 91 -2.09 14.59 37.80
CA SER A 91 -3.11 15.46 37.22
C SER A 91 -3.36 16.63 38.16
N LYS A 92 -3.22 17.85 37.65
CA LYS A 92 -3.62 19.07 38.37
C LYS A 92 -4.70 19.76 37.57
N ASP A 93 -5.91 19.68 38.12
CA ASP A 93 -7.10 20.40 37.71
C ASP A 93 -6.81 21.90 37.58
N GLY A 94 -7.22 22.44 36.43
CA GLY A 94 -7.26 23.87 36.16
C GLY A 94 -8.61 24.19 35.58
N GLY A 95 -9.49 24.73 36.41
CA GLY A 95 -10.82 25.17 36.05
C GLY A 95 -10.79 26.26 34.99
N HIS A 96 -11.81 26.23 34.13
CA HIS A 96 -12.17 27.39 33.32
C HIS A 96 -13.64 27.70 33.55
N ASP A 97 -13.84 28.88 34.12
CA ASP A 97 -15.10 29.51 34.45
C ASP A 97 -15.87 29.93 33.19
N GLY A 98 -17.20 29.74 33.26
CA GLY A 98 -18.17 30.78 32.93
C GLY A 98 -18.33 31.19 31.47
N VAL A 99 -19.28 30.56 30.78
CA VAL A 99 -20.10 31.25 29.76
C VAL A 99 -21.56 30.82 29.92
N GLU A 100 -22.27 31.68 30.65
CA GLU A 100 -23.65 32.17 30.46
C GLU A 100 -24.66 31.27 29.73
N ASP A 101 -25.60 30.77 30.54
CA ASP A 101 -26.85 30.14 30.16
C ASP A 101 -27.75 31.13 29.40
N GLY A 102 -27.96 30.87 28.11
CA GLY A 102 -28.99 31.52 27.31
C GLY A 102 -30.34 30.82 27.51
N GLU A 103 -31.25 31.48 28.22
CA GLU A 103 -32.65 31.08 28.39
C GLU A 103 -33.35 30.90 27.03
N ILE A 104 -33.81 29.68 26.77
CA ILE A 104 -34.75 29.37 25.68
C ILE A 104 -36.16 29.52 26.27
N PRO A 105 -37.04 30.40 25.75
CA PRO A 105 -38.40 30.51 26.25
C PRO A 105 -39.23 29.27 25.91
N ASP A 106 -39.94 28.77 26.92
CA ASP A 106 -40.92 27.70 26.84
C ASP A 106 -42.01 28.02 25.81
N ALA A 107 -42.03 27.24 24.73
CA ALA A 107 -43.14 27.25 23.78
C ALA A 107 -44.27 26.37 24.32
N GLU A 108 -45.41 26.98 24.59
CA GLU A 108 -46.62 26.33 25.07
C GLU A 108 -47.10 25.21 24.13
N PRO A 109 -47.63 24.09 24.67
CA PRO A 109 -48.23 23.03 23.87
C PRO A 109 -49.60 23.49 23.35
N ILE A 110 -49.67 23.87 22.07
CA ILE A 110 -50.93 24.04 21.37
C ILE A 110 -51.59 22.67 21.23
N GLY A 111 -52.59 22.42 22.09
CA GLY A 111 -53.51 21.31 22.00
C GLY A 111 -54.38 21.43 20.74
N GLY A 112 -53.92 20.84 19.64
CA GLY A 112 -54.71 20.57 18.45
C GLY A 112 -55.06 19.09 18.39
N GLN A 113 -56.29 18.76 18.78
CA GLN A 113 -56.86 17.43 18.57
C GLN A 113 -56.87 17.12 17.06
N PRO A 114 -56.17 16.07 16.58
CA PRO A 114 -56.20 15.74 15.16
C PRO A 114 -57.62 15.30 14.76
N PRO A 115 -58.13 15.72 13.58
CA PRO A 115 -59.39 15.22 13.06
C PRO A 115 -59.28 13.70 12.88
N GLN A 116 -60.24 12.98 13.47
CA GLN A 116 -60.36 11.54 13.29
C GLN A 116 -60.57 11.25 11.81
N ALA A 117 -59.54 10.72 11.16
CA ALA A 117 -59.66 10.20 9.80
C ALA A 117 -60.59 8.96 9.83
N PRO A 118 -61.43 8.78 8.81
CA PRO A 118 -62.30 7.61 8.72
C PRO A 118 -61.46 6.33 8.67
N THR A 119 -61.73 5.41 9.59
CA THR A 119 -61.22 4.05 9.59
C THR A 119 -61.68 3.35 8.31
N ILE A 120 -60.79 3.27 7.33
CA ILE A 120 -60.96 2.37 6.18
C ILE A 120 -60.47 1.00 6.64
N GLU A 121 -61.40 0.06 6.84
CA GLU A 121 -61.08 -1.35 7.04
C GLU A 121 -60.44 -1.90 5.76
N ILE A 122 -59.12 -1.87 5.72
CA ILE A 122 -58.35 -2.53 4.66
C ILE A 122 -58.34 -4.02 5.00
N SER A 123 -59.19 -4.76 4.31
CA SER A 123 -59.23 -6.22 4.33
C SER A 123 -57.83 -6.80 4.11
N HIS A 124 -57.28 -7.45 5.14
CA HIS A 124 -55.99 -8.13 5.10
C HIS A 124 -56.08 -9.39 4.24
N GLY A 125 -55.99 -9.23 2.93
CA GLY A 125 -55.57 -10.32 2.05
C GLY A 125 -54.11 -10.70 2.35
N PRO A 126 -53.73 -11.97 2.19
CA PRO A 126 -52.36 -12.43 2.43
C PRO A 126 -51.39 -11.61 1.57
N THR A 127 -50.58 -10.79 2.22
CA THR A 127 -49.57 -9.97 1.55
C THR A 127 -48.62 -10.91 0.82
N PRO A 128 -48.45 -10.77 -0.51
CA PRO A 128 -47.40 -11.51 -1.19
C PRO A 128 -46.08 -11.10 -0.54
N ILE A 129 -45.30 -12.10 -0.13
CA ILE A 129 -43.93 -11.89 0.35
C ILE A 129 -43.15 -11.36 -0.86
N ILE A 130 -43.10 -10.03 -1.00
CA ILE A 130 -42.22 -9.36 -1.94
C ILE A 130 -40.82 -9.57 -1.39
N HIS A 131 -40.15 -10.62 -1.87
CA HIS A 131 -38.73 -10.81 -1.70
C HIS A 131 -38.04 -9.64 -2.40
N HIS A 132 -37.82 -8.55 -1.67
CA HIS A 132 -36.89 -7.52 -2.10
C HIS A 132 -35.53 -8.22 -2.28
N PRO A 133 -34.93 -8.22 -3.48
CA PRO A 133 -33.57 -8.68 -3.64
C PRO A 133 -32.73 -7.87 -2.65
N PRO A 134 -31.79 -8.49 -1.90
CA PRO A 134 -30.94 -7.75 -1.00
C PRO A 134 -30.28 -6.65 -1.83
N SER A 135 -30.52 -5.39 -1.43
CA SER A 135 -29.80 -4.22 -1.91
C SER A 135 -28.32 -4.45 -1.60
N SER A 136 -27.65 -5.18 -2.48
CA SER A 136 -26.25 -5.50 -2.38
C SER A 136 -25.52 -4.25 -2.81
N THR A 137 -25.34 -3.33 -1.86
CA THR A 137 -24.35 -2.27 -2.02
C THR A 137 -23.04 -2.98 -2.38
N PRO A 138 -22.50 -2.78 -3.61
CA PRO A 138 -21.35 -3.53 -4.06
C PRO A 138 -20.21 -3.30 -3.07
N ALA A 139 -19.55 -4.39 -2.67
CA ALA A 139 -18.45 -4.30 -1.73
C ALA A 139 -17.41 -3.29 -2.26
N PRO A 140 -16.85 -2.42 -1.40
CA PRO A 140 -15.98 -1.36 -1.87
C PRO A 140 -14.75 -1.98 -2.57
N ALA A 141 -14.45 -1.46 -3.76
CA ALA A 141 -13.30 -1.85 -4.56
C ALA A 141 -12.00 -1.81 -3.74
N ARG A 142 -11.42 -2.99 -3.44
CA ARG A 142 -10.19 -3.11 -2.64
C ARG A 142 -8.92 -3.25 -3.47
N VAL A 143 -9.01 -2.99 -4.78
CA VAL A 143 -7.90 -3.15 -5.71
C VAL A 143 -7.77 -1.89 -6.57
N LEU A 144 -6.59 -1.28 -6.52
CA LEU A 144 -6.17 -0.20 -7.39
C LEU A 144 -5.25 -0.76 -8.47
N ARG A 145 -5.60 -0.53 -9.72
CA ARG A 145 -4.79 -0.89 -10.89
C ARG A 145 -4.19 0.38 -11.48
N LEU A 146 -2.88 0.49 -11.48
CA LEU A 146 -2.17 1.60 -12.12
C LEU A 146 -1.83 1.21 -13.54
N VAL A 147 -2.62 1.71 -14.50
CA VAL A 147 -2.45 1.44 -15.93
C VAL A 147 -1.44 2.43 -16.50
N LEU A 148 -0.36 1.93 -17.09
CA LEU A 148 0.70 2.76 -17.67
C LEU A 148 0.21 3.52 -18.90
N ILE A 149 0.28 4.84 -18.85
CA ILE A 149 -0.06 5.72 -19.99
C ILE A 149 1.19 6.12 -20.76
N THR A 150 2.20 6.64 -20.06
CA THR A 150 3.51 7.01 -20.62
C THR A 150 4.61 6.70 -19.62
N SER A 151 5.80 6.38 -20.11
CA SER A 151 7.02 6.24 -19.30
C SER A 151 8.24 6.14 -20.21
N ASP A 152 9.36 6.72 -19.78
CA ASP A 152 10.65 6.56 -20.45
C ASP A 152 11.43 5.34 -19.93
N ILE A 153 11.00 4.77 -18.80
CA ILE A 153 11.72 3.69 -18.09
C ILE A 153 10.99 2.35 -18.10
N LEU A 154 9.67 2.35 -18.34
CA LEU A 154 8.87 1.15 -18.45
C LEU A 154 8.53 0.92 -19.92
N PRO A 155 8.86 -0.25 -20.51
CA PRO A 155 8.59 -0.48 -21.93
C PRO A 155 7.10 -0.41 -22.19
N ARG A 156 6.67 0.39 -23.15
CA ARG A 156 5.28 0.41 -23.60
C ARG A 156 5.07 -0.69 -24.64
N ASP A 157 4.03 -1.48 -24.46
CA ASP A 157 3.57 -2.41 -25.48
C ASP A 157 2.30 -1.81 -26.12
N PRO A 158 2.30 -1.54 -27.44
CA PRO A 158 1.12 -1.05 -28.14
C PRO A 158 -0.08 -2.00 -28.08
N HIS A 159 0.16 -3.29 -27.90
CA HIS A 159 -0.86 -4.35 -27.94
C HIS A 159 -1.35 -4.75 -26.55
N ALA A 160 -0.56 -4.50 -25.50
CA ALA A 160 -0.90 -4.91 -24.14
C ALA A 160 -0.63 -3.79 -23.11
N PRO A 161 -1.64 -3.30 -22.37
CA PRO A 161 -1.43 -2.28 -21.35
C PRO A 161 -0.61 -2.86 -20.20
N LYS A 162 0.42 -2.14 -19.74
CA LYS A 162 1.14 -2.52 -18.52
C LYS A 162 0.42 -2.02 -17.29
N VAL A 163 0.19 -2.92 -16.34
CA VAL A 163 -0.60 -2.64 -15.14
C VAL A 163 0.18 -3.04 -13.90
N ALA A 164 0.27 -2.15 -12.91
CA ALA A 164 0.63 -2.52 -11.55
C ALA A 164 -0.63 -2.71 -10.72
N ILE A 165 -0.70 -3.78 -9.92
CA ILE A 165 -1.88 -4.09 -9.09
C ILE A 165 -1.53 -3.87 -7.63
N LEU A 166 -2.25 -2.96 -6.98
CA LEU A 166 -2.11 -2.61 -5.58
C LEU A 166 -3.37 -3.08 -4.85
N ASP A 167 -3.20 -3.99 -3.90
CA ASP A 167 -4.28 -4.46 -3.04
C ASP A 167 -4.48 -3.54 -1.82
N SER A 168 -5.41 -3.90 -0.94
CA SER A 168 -5.70 -3.16 0.29
C SER A 168 -4.85 -3.60 1.49
N ARG A 169 -3.62 -4.11 1.29
CA ARG A 169 -2.77 -4.57 2.39
C ARG A 169 -2.39 -3.43 3.34
N PRO A 170 -2.22 -3.74 4.64
CA PRO A 170 -1.64 -2.79 5.59
C PRO A 170 -0.21 -2.42 5.17
N GLY A 171 0.25 -1.24 5.57
CA GLY A 171 1.56 -0.70 5.17
C GLY A 171 1.61 -0.01 3.80
N GLY A 172 0.61 -0.22 2.94
CA GLY A 172 0.53 0.40 1.61
C GLY A 172 1.68 0.01 0.69
N TYR A 173 1.83 0.76 -0.41
CA TYR A 173 2.84 0.58 -1.43
C TYR A 173 3.64 1.85 -1.61
N TYR A 174 4.93 1.71 -1.81
CA TYR A 174 5.81 2.84 -2.10
C TYR A 174 6.06 2.95 -3.60
N LEU A 175 6.05 4.19 -4.09
CA LEU A 175 6.50 4.55 -5.41
C LEU A 175 7.89 5.17 -5.23
N ALA A 176 8.92 4.53 -5.78
CA ALA A 176 10.29 4.85 -5.42
C ALA A 176 11.29 4.45 -6.52
N ARG A 177 12.45 5.10 -6.52
CA ARG A 177 13.54 4.75 -7.44
C ARG A 177 14.33 3.52 -7.03
N ASP A 178 14.55 3.39 -5.72
CA ASP A 178 15.39 2.36 -5.14
C ASP A 178 14.52 1.24 -4.56
N ARG A 179 15.11 0.05 -4.42
CA ARG A 179 14.44 -1.05 -3.73
C ARG A 179 14.34 -0.76 -2.23
N SER A 180 13.25 -1.20 -1.62
CA SER A 180 13.13 -1.28 -0.17
C SER A 180 13.18 -2.73 0.25
N ALA A 181 13.97 -3.05 1.28
CA ALA A 181 13.98 -4.38 1.87
C ALA A 181 12.77 -4.59 2.81
N ALA A 182 12.14 -3.51 3.27
CA ALA A 182 11.17 -3.55 4.35
C ALA A 182 9.72 -3.41 3.89
N LYS A 183 9.47 -2.86 2.70
CA LYS A 183 8.12 -2.50 2.24
C LYS A 183 7.97 -2.75 0.74
N PRO A 184 6.77 -3.09 0.25
CA PRO A 184 6.54 -3.33 -1.17
C PRO A 184 6.73 -2.03 -1.96
N VAL A 185 7.53 -2.11 -3.03
CA VAL A 185 7.90 -0.96 -3.85
C VAL A 185 7.54 -1.19 -5.31
N LEU A 186 6.73 -0.30 -5.88
CA LEU A 186 6.67 -0.12 -7.33
C LEU A 186 7.88 0.72 -7.76
N ARG A 187 8.88 0.05 -8.33
CA ARG A 187 10.17 0.66 -8.62
C ARG A 187 10.18 1.40 -9.95
N LEU A 188 10.38 2.72 -9.90
CA LEU A 188 10.54 3.61 -11.04
C LEU A 188 12.02 4.01 -11.18
N LYS A 189 12.79 3.29 -12.02
CA LYS A 189 14.25 3.44 -12.18
C LYS A 189 14.68 4.73 -12.91
N GLU A 190 14.17 5.87 -12.49
CA GLU A 190 14.46 7.19 -13.07
C GLU A 190 15.13 8.09 -12.03
N MET A 191 16.13 8.88 -12.45
CA MET A 191 16.93 9.68 -11.51
C MET A 191 16.15 10.83 -10.86
N VAL A 192 15.13 11.36 -11.53
CA VAL A 192 14.24 12.41 -10.97
C VAL A 192 13.27 11.85 -9.93
N VAL A 193 13.18 10.52 -9.79
CA VAL A 193 12.38 9.88 -8.76
C VAL A 193 13.20 9.77 -7.48
N SER A 194 12.68 10.30 -6.37
CA SER A 194 13.30 10.16 -5.05
C SER A 194 13.41 8.70 -4.59
N LYS A 195 14.31 8.44 -3.64
CA LYS A 195 14.47 7.12 -3.00
C LYS A 195 13.17 6.58 -2.41
N VAL A 196 12.38 7.48 -1.83
CA VAL A 196 11.00 7.28 -1.38
C VAL A 196 10.24 8.47 -1.94
N HIS A 197 9.45 8.28 -2.99
CA HIS A 197 8.84 9.39 -3.72
C HIS A 197 7.42 9.65 -3.23
N ALA A 198 6.58 8.62 -3.26
CA ALA A 198 5.21 8.68 -2.79
C ALA A 198 4.83 7.35 -2.13
N MET A 199 3.77 7.38 -1.34
CA MET A 199 3.13 6.20 -0.76
C MET A 199 1.66 6.18 -1.15
N VAL A 200 1.16 5.01 -1.52
CA VAL A 200 -0.24 4.74 -1.83
C VAL A 200 -0.78 3.70 -0.86
N TRP A 201 -1.95 3.92 -0.26
CA TRP A 201 -2.57 2.94 0.64
C TRP A 201 -4.10 2.98 0.55
N TYR A 202 -4.74 1.93 1.02
CA TYR A 202 -6.19 1.87 1.17
C TYR A 202 -6.56 2.07 2.64
N GLY A 203 -7.40 3.07 2.94
CA GLY A 203 -7.74 3.41 4.32
C GLY A 203 -8.61 4.65 4.43
N THR A 204 -8.78 5.13 5.66
CA THR A 204 -9.35 6.46 5.94
C THR A 204 -8.27 7.52 5.81
N ARG A 205 -8.67 8.78 5.63
CA ARG A 205 -7.74 9.92 5.50
C ARG A 205 -6.91 10.14 6.76
N ASP A 206 -7.56 10.00 7.92
CA ASP A 206 -7.02 10.34 9.24
C ASP A 206 -6.30 9.16 9.91
N ALA A 207 -6.28 8.00 9.27
CA ALA A 207 -5.29 7.00 9.61
C ALA A 207 -3.91 7.65 9.37
N ASP A 208 -3.15 7.91 10.44
CA ASP A 208 -1.79 8.50 10.48
C ASP A 208 -0.73 7.66 9.74
N GLY A 209 -1.07 7.18 8.55
CA GLY A 209 -0.35 6.19 7.79
C GLY A 209 -1.07 4.83 7.76
N PRO A 210 -0.50 3.91 6.97
CA PRO A 210 -1.11 2.62 6.67
C PRO A 210 -1.03 1.60 7.82
N GLU A 211 -0.56 2.02 9.00
CA GLU A 211 -0.53 1.25 10.24
C GLU A 211 -1.65 1.66 11.22
N SER A 212 -2.32 2.79 11.01
CA SER A 212 -3.39 3.22 11.92
C SER A 212 -4.67 2.42 11.62
N GLN A 213 -5.00 1.53 12.54
CA GLN A 213 -6.22 0.73 12.54
C GLN A 213 -7.38 1.59 13.09
N GLY A 214 -7.75 2.63 12.35
CA GLY A 214 -8.82 3.55 12.75
C GLY A 214 -10.18 2.87 12.89
N ASP A 215 -11.08 3.48 13.68
CA ASP A 215 -12.46 3.02 13.85
C ASP A 215 -13.15 2.93 12.47
N PRO A 216 -13.58 1.73 12.01
CA PRO A 216 -14.21 1.55 10.71
C PRO A 216 -15.53 2.31 10.53
N ARG A 217 -16.08 2.89 11.61
CA ARG A 217 -17.32 3.66 11.60
C ARG A 217 -17.12 5.13 11.25
N GLN A 218 -15.89 5.63 11.26
CA GLN A 218 -15.59 7.05 11.05
C GLN A 218 -14.71 7.24 9.81
N GLY A 219 -15.34 7.54 8.68
CA GLY A 219 -14.67 8.03 7.48
C GLY A 219 -14.81 7.15 6.24
N GLU A 220 -14.74 7.79 5.07
CA GLU A 220 -14.75 7.11 3.79
C GLU A 220 -13.42 6.38 3.57
N ARG A 221 -13.48 5.06 3.35
CA ARG A 221 -12.30 4.27 2.96
C ARG A 221 -12.08 4.40 1.46
N ALA A 222 -10.88 4.78 1.08
CA ALA A 222 -10.50 4.96 -0.31
C ALA A 222 -9.01 4.67 -0.49
N PHE A 223 -8.55 4.69 -1.74
CA PHE A 223 -7.13 4.80 -2.02
C PHE A 223 -6.67 6.23 -1.82
N TRP A 224 -5.56 6.40 -1.11
CA TRP A 224 -4.92 7.68 -0.85
C TRP A 224 -3.48 7.65 -1.33
N VAL A 225 -2.97 8.80 -1.73
CA VAL A 225 -1.56 9.01 -2.06
C VAL A 225 -1.00 10.17 -1.25
N VAL A 226 0.26 10.05 -0.84
CA VAL A 226 1.03 11.12 -0.21
C VAL A 226 2.38 11.22 -0.90
N ASP A 227 2.81 12.44 -1.24
CA ASP A 227 4.18 12.73 -1.66
C ASP A 227 5.08 12.76 -0.41
N CYS A 228 6.18 12.02 -0.42
CA CYS A 228 7.06 11.85 0.74
C CYS A 228 8.25 12.83 0.76
N GLY A 229 8.05 14.07 0.29
CA GLY A 229 9.14 15.05 0.21
C GLY A 229 10.00 14.86 -1.03
N SER A 230 9.36 14.57 -2.16
CA SER A 230 10.04 14.41 -3.43
C SER A 230 10.63 15.74 -3.93
N THR A 231 11.73 15.68 -4.68
CA THR A 231 12.34 16.90 -5.23
C THR A 231 11.53 17.42 -6.43
N HIS A 232 11.07 16.52 -7.30
CA HIS A 232 10.41 16.86 -8.55
C HIS A 232 8.88 16.89 -8.47
N GLY A 233 8.30 16.44 -7.36
CA GLY A 233 6.86 16.46 -7.12
C GLY A 233 6.14 15.23 -7.65
N THR A 234 5.05 14.90 -6.96
CA THR A 234 3.98 14.04 -7.42
C THR A 234 2.84 14.90 -7.96
N PHE A 235 2.25 14.51 -9.09
CA PHE A 235 1.17 15.27 -9.72
C PHE A 235 -0.07 14.41 -9.93
N LEU A 236 -1.24 15.00 -9.67
CA LEU A 236 -2.54 14.41 -9.94
C LEU A 236 -3.31 15.21 -10.99
N LEU A 237 -3.96 14.53 -11.92
CA LEU A 237 -4.93 15.12 -12.83
C LEU A 237 -6.25 14.36 -12.73
N SER A 238 -7.29 15.06 -12.28
CA SER A 238 -8.65 14.52 -12.21
C SER A 238 -9.21 14.35 -13.63
N PRO A 239 -9.96 13.28 -13.94
CA PRO A 239 -10.51 13.04 -15.27
C PRO A 239 -11.47 14.14 -15.74
N ALA A 240 -12.18 14.78 -14.81
CA ALA A 240 -13.09 15.89 -15.11
C ALA A 240 -12.38 17.23 -15.34
N SER A 241 -11.07 17.29 -15.05
CA SER A 241 -10.30 18.53 -15.13
C SER A 241 -9.55 18.63 -16.44
N THR A 242 -9.82 19.68 -17.20
CA THR A 242 -8.97 20.12 -18.32
C THR A 242 -7.80 20.99 -17.85
N ALA A 243 -7.71 21.25 -16.54
CA ALA A 243 -6.71 22.13 -15.97
C ALA A 243 -5.33 21.47 -15.95
N LYS A 244 -4.33 22.27 -15.60
CA LYS A 244 -2.97 21.81 -15.34
C LYS A 244 -2.96 20.77 -14.21
N PRO A 245 -2.14 19.70 -14.28
CA PRO A 245 -1.98 18.75 -13.19
C PRO A 245 -1.64 19.44 -11.86
N LEU A 246 -2.32 19.01 -10.79
CA LEU A 246 -2.12 19.47 -9.43
C LEU A 246 -0.86 18.83 -8.84
N ARG A 247 0.13 19.65 -8.49
CA ARG A 247 1.27 19.21 -7.68
C ARG A 247 0.84 19.05 -6.22
N LEU A 248 1.18 17.93 -5.59
CA LEU A 248 0.72 17.61 -4.23
C LEU A 248 1.42 18.41 -3.12
N SER A 249 2.68 18.77 -3.31
CA SER A 249 3.48 19.52 -2.34
C SER A 249 4.63 20.28 -3.01
N ASP A 250 5.19 21.25 -2.28
CA ASP A 250 6.41 21.93 -2.67
C ASP A 250 7.62 20.98 -2.68
N PRO A 251 8.69 21.30 -3.44
CA PRO A 251 9.90 20.50 -3.46
C PRO A 251 10.44 20.19 -2.06
N ARG A 252 10.72 18.91 -1.80
CA ARG A 252 11.27 18.39 -0.53
C ARG A 252 10.35 18.55 0.67
N GLN A 253 9.05 18.72 0.45
CA GLN A 253 8.03 18.74 1.49
C GLN A 253 7.03 17.61 1.30
N SER A 254 6.62 16.97 2.41
CA SER A 254 5.58 15.96 2.36
C SER A 254 4.23 16.61 2.08
N SER A 255 3.40 16.00 1.25
CA SER A 255 2.02 16.46 1.07
C SER A 255 1.12 16.00 2.21
N LEU A 256 -0.11 16.52 2.23
CA LEU A 256 -1.22 15.85 2.92
C LEU A 256 -1.68 14.62 2.11
N PRO A 257 -2.46 13.70 2.70
CA PRO A 257 -3.12 12.63 1.95
C PRO A 257 -4.10 13.18 0.90
N HIS A 258 -3.96 12.71 -0.34
CA HIS A 258 -4.88 13.01 -1.44
C HIS A 258 -5.61 11.75 -1.90
N LYS A 259 -6.93 11.83 -2.02
CA LYS A 259 -7.77 10.72 -2.47
C LYS A 259 -7.52 10.43 -3.95
N LEU A 260 -7.32 9.16 -4.29
CA LEU A 260 -7.26 8.67 -5.67
C LEU A 260 -8.66 8.24 -6.11
N GLY A 261 -9.19 8.89 -7.15
CA GLY A 261 -10.42 8.49 -7.81
C GLY A 261 -10.17 7.61 -9.03
N HIS A 262 -11.21 6.92 -9.49
CA HIS A 262 -11.17 6.23 -10.77
C HIS A 262 -10.85 7.21 -11.91
N LEU A 263 -10.03 6.78 -12.86
CA LEU A 263 -9.50 7.55 -14.00
C LEU A 263 -8.63 8.76 -13.64
N THR A 264 -8.25 8.92 -12.36
CA THR A 264 -7.26 9.93 -11.96
C THR A 264 -5.91 9.57 -12.55
N ARG A 265 -5.20 10.54 -13.12
CA ARG A 265 -3.84 10.33 -13.61
C ARG A 265 -2.82 10.73 -12.55
N LEU A 266 -1.94 9.81 -12.20
CA LEU A 266 -0.84 9.97 -11.26
C LEU A 266 0.48 10.04 -12.03
N THR A 267 1.20 11.16 -11.91
CA THR A 267 2.46 11.39 -12.61
C THR A 267 3.61 11.55 -11.63
N ILE A 268 4.68 10.78 -11.86
CA ILE A 268 5.94 10.80 -11.10
C ILE A 268 7.10 10.70 -12.10
N GLY A 269 7.92 11.75 -12.19
CA GLY A 269 8.97 11.85 -13.22
C GLY A 269 8.38 11.82 -14.63
N SER A 270 8.95 10.99 -15.52
CA SER A 270 8.44 10.72 -16.87
C SER A 270 7.21 9.79 -16.90
N THR A 271 6.89 9.14 -15.77
CA THR A 271 5.92 8.05 -15.74
C THR A 271 4.54 8.55 -15.32
N THR A 272 3.54 8.31 -16.16
CA THR A 272 2.13 8.61 -15.90
C THR A 272 1.32 7.34 -15.86
N PHE A 273 0.58 7.15 -14.76
CA PHE A 273 -0.40 6.08 -14.60
C PHE A 273 -1.82 6.65 -14.63
N GLU A 274 -2.78 5.86 -15.08
CA GLU A 274 -4.21 6.10 -14.88
C GLU A 274 -4.74 5.11 -13.82
N CYS A 275 -5.42 5.63 -12.81
CA CYS A 275 -5.94 4.87 -11.67
C CYS A 275 -7.24 4.15 -12.04
N HIS A 276 -7.22 2.83 -12.06
CA HIS A 276 -8.40 1.99 -12.31
C HIS A 276 -8.85 1.35 -11.01
N ILE A 277 -10.05 1.74 -10.53
CA ILE A 277 -10.64 1.27 -9.28
C ILE A 277 -12.04 0.78 -9.64
N HIS A 278 -12.24 -0.53 -9.59
CA HIS A 278 -13.50 -1.18 -9.96
C HIS A 278 -14.01 -1.96 -8.76
N ALA A 279 -15.31 -1.83 -8.44
CA ALA A 279 -15.96 -2.68 -7.45
C ALA A 279 -16.00 -4.14 -7.94
N ASP A 280 -16.16 -4.29 -9.25
CA ASP A 280 -16.36 -5.57 -9.93
C ASP A 280 -15.14 -5.94 -10.79
N TRP A 281 -15.40 -6.56 -11.94
CA TRP A 281 -14.40 -7.03 -12.89
C TRP A 281 -13.53 -5.88 -13.45
N PRO A 282 -12.24 -6.15 -13.75
CA PRO A 282 -11.39 -5.19 -14.43
C PRO A 282 -11.95 -4.88 -15.83
N CYS A 283 -11.86 -3.62 -16.26
CA CYS A 283 -12.16 -3.27 -17.64
C CYS A 283 -11.06 -3.74 -18.60
N ASP A 284 -11.34 -3.75 -19.90
CA ASP A 284 -10.42 -4.18 -20.96
C ASP A 284 -9.04 -3.48 -20.89
N ARG A 285 -8.97 -2.25 -20.37
CA ARG A 285 -7.72 -1.48 -20.26
C ARG A 285 -6.86 -1.87 -19.05
N CYS A 286 -7.46 -2.44 -18.01
CA CYS A 286 -6.76 -2.81 -16.78
C CYS A 286 -6.78 -4.31 -16.49
N ALA A 287 -7.45 -5.09 -17.32
CA ALA A 287 -7.41 -6.54 -17.30
C ALA A 287 -6.04 -7.05 -17.79
N LEU A 288 -5.51 -8.07 -17.11
CA LEU A 288 -4.27 -8.74 -17.47
C LEU A 288 -4.56 -9.76 -18.58
N HIS A 289 -4.85 -9.29 -19.79
CA HIS A 289 -5.25 -10.20 -20.87
C HIS A 289 -4.11 -10.99 -21.50
N ASP A 290 -2.86 -10.58 -21.25
CA ASP A 290 -1.58 -11.23 -21.64
C ASP A 290 -0.40 -10.33 -21.19
N ALA A 291 -0.70 -9.12 -20.71
CA ALA A 291 0.28 -8.18 -20.21
C ALA A 291 1.06 -8.75 -19.03
N THR A 292 2.38 -8.69 -19.13
CA THR A 292 3.24 -8.88 -17.95
C THR A 292 2.97 -7.74 -16.97
N PRO A 293 2.46 -8.02 -15.76
CA PRO A 293 2.22 -6.98 -14.78
C PRO A 293 3.53 -6.28 -14.44
N ILE A 294 3.44 -4.99 -14.09
CA ILE A 294 4.62 -4.27 -13.61
C ILE A 294 5.00 -4.87 -12.25
N PRO A 295 6.21 -5.42 -12.10
CA PRO A 295 6.58 -6.12 -10.88
C PRO A 295 6.66 -5.13 -9.72
N ILE A 296 6.10 -5.53 -8.58
CA ILE A 296 6.26 -4.87 -7.30
C ILE A 296 7.37 -5.63 -6.56
N ASP A 297 8.42 -4.92 -6.17
CA ASP A 297 9.51 -5.49 -5.36
C ASP A 297 8.95 -5.72 -3.94
N GLU A 298 8.64 -6.97 -3.58
CA GLU A 298 8.16 -7.36 -2.25
C GLU A 298 9.32 -7.41 -1.22
N PRO A 299 9.06 -7.08 0.06
CA PRO A 299 10.07 -7.20 1.10
C PRO A 299 10.50 -8.66 1.29
N GLY A 300 11.81 -8.90 1.36
CA GLY A 300 12.36 -10.25 1.54
C GLY A 300 12.42 -11.10 0.26
N ALA A 301 11.87 -10.64 -0.87
CA ALA A 301 12.13 -11.28 -2.15
C ALA A 301 13.61 -11.10 -2.52
N THR A 302 14.40 -12.15 -2.32
CA THR A 302 15.77 -12.20 -2.86
C THR A 302 15.65 -12.03 -4.36
N ALA A 303 16.37 -11.05 -4.91
CA ALA A 303 16.36 -10.83 -6.35
C ALA A 303 16.68 -12.17 -7.02
N PRO A 304 15.89 -12.63 -8.03
CA PRO A 304 16.26 -13.82 -8.76
C PRO A 304 17.67 -13.58 -9.27
N LEU A 305 18.63 -14.36 -8.77
CA LEU A 305 20.01 -14.37 -9.26
C LEU A 305 19.86 -14.51 -10.76
N SER A 306 20.20 -13.44 -11.49
CA SER A 306 20.06 -13.42 -12.93
C SER A 306 20.82 -14.63 -13.45
N SER A 307 20.08 -15.64 -13.91
CA SER A 307 20.63 -16.84 -14.50
C SER A 307 21.49 -16.38 -15.65
N THR A 308 22.79 -16.41 -15.41
CA THR A 308 23.77 -16.10 -16.42
C THR A 308 23.69 -17.28 -17.35
N THR A 309 22.86 -17.18 -18.38
CA THR A 309 22.82 -18.14 -19.47
C THR A 309 24.23 -18.23 -20.02
N SER A 310 24.90 -19.32 -19.65
CA SER A 310 26.18 -19.74 -20.14
C SER A 310 26.11 -19.77 -21.66
N ARG A 311 26.71 -18.77 -22.30
CA ARG A 311 27.01 -18.82 -23.72
C ARG A 311 27.96 -19.99 -23.91
N SER A 312 27.47 -21.08 -24.49
CA SER A 312 28.28 -22.15 -25.05
C SER A 312 29.24 -21.53 -26.08
N ALA A 313 30.51 -21.42 -25.69
CA ALA A 313 31.59 -21.03 -26.58
C ALA A 313 31.99 -22.23 -27.44
N THR A 314 31.92 -22.07 -28.75
CA THR A 314 32.67 -22.88 -29.73
C THR A 314 34.10 -22.32 -29.87
N PRO A 315 35.14 -23.16 -30.00
CA PRO A 315 36.52 -22.70 -30.14
C PRO A 315 36.96 -22.66 -31.61
N SER A 316 37.38 -21.48 -32.10
CA SER A 316 38.37 -21.26 -33.18
C SER A 316 38.51 -19.73 -33.33
N SER A 317 39.62 -19.07 -33.65
CA SER A 317 41.02 -19.38 -33.89
C SER A 317 41.70 -18.00 -34.00
N THR A 318 42.84 -17.84 -33.32
CA THR A 318 44.01 -17.00 -33.66
C THR A 318 43.83 -15.49 -34.01
N ALA A 319 44.26 -14.62 -33.10
CA ALA A 319 45.33 -13.61 -33.27
C ALA A 319 45.20 -12.49 -32.21
N GLY A 320 46.35 -12.08 -31.65
CA GLY A 320 46.44 -11.44 -30.34
C GLY A 320 46.11 -9.96 -30.27
N VAL A 321 45.63 -9.56 -29.10
CA VAL A 321 45.83 -8.24 -28.49
C VAL A 321 45.96 -8.47 -26.98
N THR A 322 47.15 -8.19 -26.44
CA THR A 322 47.47 -8.24 -25.01
C THR A 322 46.80 -7.05 -24.31
N MET A 323 45.92 -7.32 -23.34
CA MET A 323 45.39 -6.32 -22.40
C MET A 323 45.89 -6.66 -20.98
N PRO A 324 46.23 -5.65 -20.15
CA PRO A 324 46.89 -5.89 -18.88
C PRO A 324 45.91 -6.33 -17.80
N ASN A 325 46.32 -7.42 -17.15
CA ASN A 325 46.25 -7.76 -15.72
C ASN A 325 45.08 -7.22 -14.88
N ALA A 326 44.32 -8.17 -14.33
CA ALA A 326 43.35 -7.98 -13.27
C ALA A 326 44.00 -7.29 -12.07
N ALA A 327 43.61 -6.04 -11.83
CA ALA A 327 44.00 -5.30 -10.65
C ALA A 327 43.50 -6.03 -9.40
N GLN A 328 44.49 -6.49 -8.65
CA GLN A 328 44.43 -7.05 -7.31
C GLN A 328 43.58 -6.14 -6.40
N TRP A 329 42.45 -6.65 -5.91
CA TRP A 329 41.59 -5.97 -4.93
C TRP A 329 42.41 -5.69 -3.66
N ASN A 330 42.63 -4.42 -3.34
CA ASN A 330 43.40 -4.04 -2.16
C ASN A 330 42.47 -3.82 -0.94
N PRO A 331 42.49 -4.70 0.09
CA PRO A 331 41.56 -4.64 1.23
C PRO A 331 41.68 -3.36 2.08
N THR A 332 42.76 -2.60 1.92
CA THR A 332 42.93 -1.30 2.59
C THR A 332 42.02 -0.20 2.02
N GLU A 333 41.66 -0.26 0.74
CA GLU A 333 40.83 0.76 0.10
C GLU A 333 39.36 0.60 0.51
N ALA A 334 38.88 -0.64 0.65
CA ALA A 334 37.57 -0.94 1.22
C ALA A 334 37.41 -0.42 2.66
N ARG A 335 38.48 -0.51 3.48
CA ARG A 335 38.49 0.01 4.85
C ARG A 335 38.46 1.54 4.90
N ARG A 336 39.13 2.22 3.94
CA ARG A 336 39.07 3.68 3.81
C ARG A 336 37.68 4.16 3.39
N VAL A 337 37.02 3.46 2.47
CA VAL A 337 35.64 3.77 2.06
C VAL A 337 34.65 3.57 3.21
N ALA A 338 34.78 2.48 3.97
CA ALA A 338 33.93 2.23 5.15
C ALA A 338 34.03 3.34 6.20
N LEU A 339 35.25 3.77 6.55
CA LEU A 339 35.48 4.86 7.52
C LEU A 339 34.86 6.19 7.07
N THR A 340 34.89 6.50 5.76
CA THR A 340 34.24 7.72 5.25
C THR A 340 32.72 7.65 5.26
N SER A 341 32.13 6.45 5.22
CA SER A 341 30.67 6.26 5.28
C SER A 341 30.13 6.44 6.72
N GLU A 342 30.91 6.01 7.71
CA GLU A 342 30.57 6.16 9.13
C GLU A 342 30.69 7.62 9.59
N ALA A 343 31.75 8.31 9.15
CA ALA A 343 31.90 9.76 9.38
C ALA A 343 30.73 10.57 8.79
N LYS A 344 30.25 10.19 7.59
CA LYS A 344 29.07 10.82 6.97
C LYS A 344 27.78 10.54 7.75
N ARG A 345 27.61 9.33 8.32
CA ARG A 345 26.47 8.99 9.18
C ARG A 345 26.48 9.80 10.48
N MET A 346 27.64 9.97 11.12
CA MET A 346 27.75 10.81 12.32
C MET A 346 27.43 12.29 12.04
N ASP A 347 27.90 12.86 10.92
CA ASP A 347 27.56 14.25 10.59
C ASP A 347 26.06 14.42 10.30
N GLN A 348 25.44 13.44 9.63
CA GLN A 348 23.99 13.46 9.38
C GLN A 348 23.18 13.38 10.68
N ALA A 349 23.57 12.51 11.63
CA ALA A 349 22.93 12.43 12.94
C ALA A 349 23.11 13.72 13.75
N ARG A 350 24.29 14.35 13.68
CA ARG A 350 24.55 15.63 14.35
C ARG A 350 23.68 16.76 13.80
N ARG A 351 23.49 16.83 12.48
CA ARG A 351 22.60 17.80 11.82
C ARG A 351 21.13 17.57 12.18
N ALA A 352 20.68 16.31 12.23
CA ALA A 352 19.33 15.97 12.68
C ALA A 352 19.08 16.40 14.14
N GLY A 353 20.06 16.20 15.02
CA GLY A 353 19.98 16.65 16.42
C GLY A 353 19.92 18.18 16.57
N VAL A 354 20.61 18.93 15.71
CA VAL A 354 20.52 20.41 15.68
C VAL A 354 19.15 20.86 15.16
N ALA A 355 18.64 20.24 14.09
CA ALA A 355 17.31 20.54 13.54
C ALA A 355 16.19 20.29 14.57
N MET A 356 16.26 19.18 15.31
CA MET A 356 15.31 18.86 16.39
C MET A 356 15.35 19.87 17.53
N ARG A 357 16.54 20.37 17.91
CA ARG A 357 16.64 21.44 18.92
C ARG A 357 16.04 22.76 18.44
N SER A 358 16.21 23.08 17.16
CA SER A 358 15.62 24.27 16.54
C SER A 358 14.09 24.20 16.48
N LEU A 359 13.54 23.06 16.03
CA LEU A 359 12.10 22.79 16.02
C LEU A 359 11.51 22.84 17.43
N LYS A 360 12.20 22.28 18.42
CA LYS A 360 11.76 22.31 19.82
C LYS A 360 11.72 23.74 20.37
N ALA A 361 12.71 24.57 20.05
CA ALA A 361 12.70 25.98 20.45
C ALA A 361 11.58 26.79 19.77
N GLN A 362 11.27 26.46 18.51
CA GLN A 362 10.24 27.16 17.73
C GLN A 362 8.81 26.83 18.19
N TYR A 363 8.55 25.57 18.60
CA TYR A 363 7.20 25.12 18.94
C TYR A 363 6.88 25.12 20.44
N PHE A 364 7.88 25.05 21.33
CA PHE A 364 7.64 24.91 22.78
C PHE A 364 7.99 26.15 23.60
N GLY A 365 8.38 27.26 22.96
CA GLY A 365 8.73 28.50 23.66
C GLY A 365 10.04 28.39 24.46
N SER A 366 10.77 29.50 24.58
CA SER A 366 12.12 29.54 25.17
C SER A 366 12.16 29.60 26.71
N GLU A 367 11.06 29.36 27.41
CA GLU A 367 10.94 29.72 28.83
C GLU A 367 11.62 28.76 29.84
N ALA A 368 12.22 27.66 29.40
CA ALA A 368 12.82 26.68 30.32
C ALA A 368 14.34 26.88 30.61
N ALA A 369 14.97 27.96 30.15
CA ALA A 369 16.42 28.17 30.29
C ALA A 369 16.80 29.39 31.15
N GLY A 370 16.16 29.58 32.32
CA GLY A 370 16.50 30.66 33.24
C GLY A 370 16.26 30.28 34.70
N GLY A 371 17.20 29.59 35.35
CA GLY A 371 17.02 29.20 36.75
C GLY A 371 18.23 28.54 37.40
N LYS A 372 19.39 29.20 37.43
CA LYS A 372 20.48 28.87 38.38
C LYS A 372 20.87 30.12 39.17
N GLY A 373 20.00 30.49 40.11
CA GLY A 373 20.35 31.41 41.19
C GLY A 373 21.31 30.72 42.16
N LYS A 374 22.57 31.15 42.17
CA LYS A 374 23.57 30.78 43.17
C LYS A 374 23.22 31.44 44.51
N GLY A 375 22.68 30.68 45.46
CA GLY A 375 22.62 31.07 46.87
C GLY A 375 23.91 30.71 47.59
N ALA A 376 24.88 31.63 47.63
CA ALA A 376 26.07 31.51 48.46
C ALA A 376 25.86 32.26 49.79
N GLY A 377 25.29 31.57 50.78
CA GLY A 377 25.24 32.04 52.16
C GLY A 377 26.51 31.66 52.92
N ARG A 378 27.52 32.54 52.90
CA ARG A 378 28.69 32.45 53.77
C ARG A 378 28.29 32.79 55.21
N GLY A 379 28.68 31.93 56.14
CA GLY A 379 28.62 32.20 57.57
C GLY A 379 29.52 33.38 57.98
N ARG A 380 29.11 34.05 59.05
CA ARG A 380 29.99 34.77 59.97
C ARG A 380 29.65 34.34 61.39
N ARG A 381 30.72 34.00 62.11
CA ARG A 381 30.78 33.67 63.53
C ARG A 381 31.70 34.72 64.18
N ALA A 382 31.42 35.01 65.45
CA ALA A 382 32.16 35.86 66.41
C ALA A 382 32.05 37.39 66.15
N GLU A 383 31.88 38.23 67.16
CA GLU A 383 32.26 38.13 68.59
C GLU A 383 31.12 38.42 69.57
#